data_AF-A0A6A1WBK8-F1
#
_entry.id   AF-A0A6A1WBK8-F1
#
_cell.length_a   1.000
_cell.length_b   1.000
_cell.length_c   1.000
_cell.angle_alpha   90.00
_cell.angle_beta   90.00
_cell.angle_gamma   90.00
#
_symmetry.space_group_name_H-M   'P 1'
#
loop_
_entity.id
_entity.type
_entity.pdbx_description
1 polymer ?
#
loop_
_entity_poly.entity_id
_entity_poly.type
_entity_poly.pdbx_seq_one_letter_code
_entity_poly.pdbx_strand_id
1 'polypeptide(L)'
;MIQVTRFKFGGFVVRVTVSHCLVDGCSAMDFMNSFGETARRFPITVPPFLDRSIIKAQKPPKLESQDLQDFGEIEDISEIGKVYEEEMFYSSFYFDLENLEQLKKNALEDGVLDNCTTFQALTAFIGRA
;
A
#
# COMPACT_ATOMS: atom_id res chain seq x y z
N MET A 1 2.04 -12.83 13.67
CA MET A 1 2.55 -14.21 13.48
C MET A 1 3.66 -14.17 12.43
N ILE A 2 4.75 -14.90 12.65
CA ILE A 2 5.82 -15.09 11.66
C ILE A 2 5.88 -16.60 11.35
N GLN A 3 5.85 -16.95 10.08
CA GLN A 3 5.96 -18.33 9.60
C GLN A 3 7.11 -18.44 8.60
N VAL A 4 7.94 -19.48 8.73
CA VAL A 4 8.98 -19.82 7.77
C VAL A 4 8.65 -21.15 7.12
N THR A 5 8.47 -21.13 5.80
CA THR A 5 8.20 -22.33 5.01
C THR A 5 9.43 -22.67 4.19
N ARG A 6 10.06 -23.81 4.49
CA ARG A 6 11.23 -24.30 3.74
C ARG A 6 10.78 -25.21 2.60
N PHE A 7 11.30 -24.96 1.40
CA PHE A 7 11.06 -25.81 0.25
C PHE A 7 12.04 -26.98 0.20
N LYS A 8 11.64 -28.05 -0.50
CA LYS A 8 12.44 -29.28 -0.67
C LYS A 8 13.84 -29.00 -1.24
N PHE A 9 13.96 -28.01 -2.12
CA PHE A 9 15.22 -27.65 -2.81
C PHE A 9 16.04 -26.55 -2.11
N GLY A 10 15.76 -26.28 -0.83
CA GLY A 10 16.63 -25.44 0.00
C GLY A 10 16.25 -23.96 0.09
N GLY A 11 15.42 -23.44 -0.81
CA GLY A 11 14.80 -22.13 -0.66
C GLY A 11 13.80 -22.07 0.50
N PHE A 12 13.43 -20.87 0.94
CA PHE A 12 12.38 -20.67 1.93
C PHE A 12 11.60 -19.38 1.66
N VAL A 13 10.38 -19.31 2.20
CA VAL A 13 9.55 -18.10 2.24
C VAL A 13 9.29 -17.73 3.68
N VAL A 14 9.36 -16.45 3.99
CA VAL A 14 8.94 -15.88 5.27
C VAL A 14 7.61 -15.18 5.06
N ARG A 15 6.58 -15.62 5.78
CA ARG A 15 5.29 -14.94 5.85
C ARG A 15 5.18 -14.19 7.16
N VAL A 16 4.85 -12.92 7.08
CA VAL A 16 4.53 -12.08 8.23
C VAL A 16 3.06 -11.71 8.16
N THR A 17 2.36 -11.87 9.28
CA THR A 17 0.96 -11.47 9.42
C THR A 17 0.84 -10.58 10.64
N VAL A 18 0.37 -9.35 10.39
CA VAL A 18 0.22 -8.26 11.36
C VAL A 18 -1.19 -7.70 11.25
N SER A 19 -1.73 -7.20 12.36
CA SER A 19 -3.01 -6.48 12.34
C SER A 19 -2.79 -5.11 11.71
N HIS A 20 -3.57 -4.78 10.68
CA HIS A 20 -3.52 -3.47 10.02
C HIS A 20 -3.96 -2.32 10.95
N CYS A 21 -4.66 -2.60 12.05
CA CYS A 21 -4.96 -1.60 13.09
C CYS A 21 -3.72 -1.18 13.89
N LEU A 22 -2.67 -2.01 13.86
CA LEU A 22 -1.42 -1.75 14.57
C LEU A 22 -0.38 -1.07 13.67
N VAL A 23 -0.37 -1.33 12.38
CA VAL A 23 0.68 -0.84 11.48
C VAL A 23 0.09 -0.48 10.11
N ASP A 24 0.62 0.57 9.52
CA ASP A 24 0.43 0.89 8.10
C ASP A 24 1.51 0.19 7.25
N GLY A 25 1.49 0.41 5.93
CA GLY A 25 2.47 -0.16 5.02
C GLY A 25 3.91 0.27 5.32
N CYS A 26 4.13 1.54 5.70
CA CYS A 26 5.47 2.07 5.99
C CYS A 26 6.07 1.39 7.24
N SER A 27 5.35 1.41 8.35
CA SER A 27 5.79 0.80 9.61
C SER A 27 5.94 -0.73 9.50
N ALA A 28 5.13 -1.39 8.67
CA ALA A 28 5.32 -2.80 8.36
C ALA A 28 6.65 -3.07 7.60
N MET A 29 7.01 -2.20 6.65
CA MET A 29 8.28 -2.33 5.92
C MET A 29 9.50 -1.99 6.78
N ASP A 30 9.41 -0.98 7.65
CA ASP A 30 10.46 -0.66 8.62
C ASP A 30 10.71 -1.81 9.58
N PHE A 31 9.64 -2.48 10.03
CA PHE A 31 9.74 -3.72 10.79
C PHE A 31 10.47 -4.82 10.01
N MET A 32 10.13 -5.03 8.73
CA MET A 32 10.79 -6.05 7.89
C MET A 32 12.29 -5.77 7.70
N ASN A 33 12.67 -4.51 7.51
CA ASN A 33 14.07 -4.10 7.43
C ASN A 33 14.81 -4.38 8.73
N SER A 34 14.25 -3.93 9.87
CA SER A 34 14.80 -4.16 11.22
C SER A 34 14.89 -5.64 11.57
N PHE A 35 13.90 -6.43 11.14
CA PHE A 35 13.89 -7.89 11.29
C PHE A 35 15.05 -8.53 10.52
N GLY A 36 15.31 -8.10 9.28
CA GLY A 36 16.45 -8.54 8.49
C GLY A 36 17.81 -8.11 9.05
N GLU A 37 17.93 -6.91 9.61
CA GLU A 37 19.12 -6.45 10.34
C GLU A 37 19.38 -7.33 11.57
N THR A 38 18.36 -7.52 12.39
CA THR A 38 18.44 -8.35 13.61
C THR A 38 18.81 -9.79 13.28
N ALA A 39 18.20 -10.39 12.25
CA ALA A 39 18.51 -11.74 11.81
C ALA A 39 19.98 -11.91 11.36
N ARG A 40 20.60 -10.83 10.86
CA ARG A 40 22.01 -10.77 10.47
C ARG A 40 22.94 -10.29 11.59
N ARG A 41 22.40 -10.02 12.78
CA ARG A 41 23.13 -9.46 13.95
C ARG A 41 23.72 -8.07 13.71
N PHE A 42 23.06 -7.28 12.87
CA PHE A 42 23.34 -5.84 12.77
C PHE A 42 22.51 -5.07 13.81
N PRO A 43 23.00 -3.90 14.27
CA PRO A 43 22.16 -2.97 15.03
C PRO A 43 21.01 -2.48 14.14
N ILE A 44 19.87 -2.15 14.78
CA ILE A 44 18.72 -1.58 14.08
C ILE A 44 19.08 -0.15 13.62
N THR A 45 18.97 0.13 12.33
CA THR A 45 19.34 1.43 11.76
C THR A 45 18.32 2.52 12.09
N VAL A 46 17.03 2.19 12.01
CA VAL A 46 15.92 3.12 12.27
C VAL A 46 15.12 2.61 13.47
N PRO A 47 15.38 3.12 14.69
CA PRO A 47 14.65 2.69 15.87
C PRO A 47 13.17 3.13 15.76
N PRO A 48 12.21 2.29 16.19
CA PRO A 48 10.80 2.62 16.09
C PRO A 48 10.42 3.70 17.10
N PHE A 49 9.53 4.61 16.69
CA PHE A 49 8.87 5.56 17.58
C PHE A 49 7.49 5.01 17.97
N LEU A 50 7.30 4.70 19.26
CA LEU A 50 6.12 3.98 19.73
C LEU A 50 5.06 4.88 20.41
N ASP A 51 5.39 6.15 20.67
CA ASP A 51 4.47 7.07 21.32
C ASP A 51 3.43 7.61 20.32
N ARG A 52 2.23 7.01 20.30
CA ARG A 52 1.12 7.46 19.45
C ARG A 52 0.41 8.71 19.96
N SER A 53 0.86 9.32 21.07
CA SER A 53 0.25 10.56 21.54
C SER A 53 0.44 11.73 20.58
N ILE A 54 1.43 11.65 19.67
CA ILE A 54 1.69 12.67 18.63
C ILE A 54 0.55 12.79 17.61
N ILE A 55 -0.23 11.73 17.40
CA ILE A 55 -1.40 11.71 16.49
C ILE A 55 -2.72 11.90 17.24
N LYS A 56 -2.66 12.32 18.51
CA LYS A 56 -3.86 12.56 19.32
C LYS A 56 -4.65 13.73 18.75
N ALA A 57 -5.96 13.51 18.56
CA ALA A 57 -6.86 14.57 18.14
C ALA A 57 -6.86 15.76 19.11
N GLN A 58 -7.07 16.96 18.55
CA GLN A 58 -7.22 18.19 19.33
C GLN A 58 -8.43 18.10 20.26
N LYS A 59 -8.37 18.81 21.40
CA LYS A 59 -9.49 18.94 22.34
C LYS A 59 -9.77 20.43 22.58
N PRO A 60 -10.94 20.96 22.15
CA PRO A 60 -12.03 20.25 21.48
C PRO A 60 -11.66 19.79 20.06
N PRO A 61 -12.33 18.75 19.52
CA PRO A 61 -12.14 18.36 18.12
C PRO A 61 -12.47 19.53 17.21
N LYS A 62 -11.56 19.87 16.31
CA LYS A 62 -11.81 20.84 15.23
C LYS A 62 -12.10 20.03 13.98
N LEU A 63 -13.37 20.03 13.56
CA LEU A 63 -13.83 19.33 12.38
C LEU A 63 -14.06 20.37 11.28
N GLU A 64 -13.31 20.29 10.19
CA GLU A 64 -13.57 21.12 9.03
C GLU A 64 -14.66 20.43 8.17
N SER A 65 -15.48 21.20 7.47
CA SER A 65 -16.59 20.64 6.67
C SER A 65 -16.13 19.67 5.58
N GLN A 66 -14.89 19.80 5.12
CA GLN A 66 -14.26 18.92 4.14
C GLN A 66 -13.95 17.53 4.74
N ASP A 67 -13.61 17.45 6.03
CA ASP A 67 -13.31 16.20 6.72
C ASP A 67 -14.54 15.27 6.80
N LEU A 68 -15.76 15.83 6.74
CA LEU A 68 -17.01 15.05 6.77
C LEU A 68 -17.34 14.39 5.43
N GLN A 69 -16.86 14.92 4.31
CA GLN A 69 -17.16 14.37 2.99
C GLN A 69 -16.46 13.02 2.78
N ASP A 70 -15.25 12.88 3.31
CA ASP A 70 -14.44 11.66 3.16
C ASP A 70 -15.00 10.45 3.92
N PHE A 71 -15.87 10.69 4.92
CA PHE A 71 -16.53 9.64 5.72
C PHE A 71 -18.04 9.58 5.48
N GLY A 72 -18.55 10.21 4.42
CA GLY A 72 -19.95 10.10 4.03
C GLY A 72 -20.33 8.67 3.65
N GLU A 73 -21.58 8.29 3.89
CA GLU A 73 -22.11 7.05 3.33
C GLU A 73 -22.17 7.18 1.81
N ILE A 74 -21.47 6.27 1.12
CA ILE A 74 -21.54 6.13 -0.33
C ILE A 74 -22.51 5.00 -0.61
N GLU A 75 -23.53 5.27 -1.43
CA GLU A 75 -24.44 4.23 -1.90
C GLU A 75 -23.65 3.18 -2.70
N ASP A 76 -23.77 1.90 -2.34
CA ASP A 76 -23.11 0.80 -3.06
C ASP A 76 -23.84 0.49 -4.37
N ILE A 77 -23.68 1.39 -5.35
CA ILE A 77 -24.24 1.26 -6.70
C ILE A 77 -23.57 0.08 -7.45
N SER A 78 -22.35 -0.26 -7.07
CA SER A 78 -21.48 -1.26 -7.71
C SER A 78 -21.71 -2.70 -7.23
N GLU A 79 -22.56 -2.90 -6.21
CA GLU A 79 -22.76 -4.19 -5.54
C GLU A 79 -21.44 -4.86 -5.12
N ILE A 80 -20.46 -4.08 -4.63
CA ILE A 80 -19.11 -4.55 -4.30
C ILE A 80 -19.15 -5.76 -3.35
N GLY A 81 -20.14 -5.80 -2.45
CA GLY A 81 -20.37 -6.93 -1.56
C GLY A 81 -20.46 -8.29 -2.30
N LYS A 82 -21.08 -8.34 -3.47
CA LYS A 82 -21.25 -9.57 -4.27
C LYS A 82 -19.93 -10.03 -4.91
N VAL A 83 -19.04 -9.10 -5.23
CA VAL A 83 -17.72 -9.41 -5.80
C VAL A 83 -16.88 -10.27 -4.83
N TYR A 84 -17.08 -10.09 -3.52
CA TYR A 84 -16.41 -10.89 -2.49
C TYR A 84 -17.03 -12.28 -2.29
N GLU A 85 -18.21 -12.55 -2.86
CA GLU A 85 -18.84 -13.87 -2.84
C GLU A 85 -18.36 -14.74 -4.02
N GLU A 86 -17.84 -14.12 -5.08
CA GLU A 86 -17.29 -14.80 -6.24
C GLU A 86 -15.83 -15.25 -6.02
N GLU A 87 -15.42 -16.29 -6.76
CA GLU A 87 -14.04 -16.76 -6.72
C GLU A 87 -13.10 -15.76 -7.42
N MET A 88 -12.25 -15.09 -6.64
CA MET A 88 -11.26 -14.17 -7.16
C MET A 88 -10.02 -14.90 -7.69
N PHE A 89 -9.67 -14.62 -8.94
CA PHE A 89 -8.41 -15.05 -9.54
C PHE A 89 -7.33 -13.99 -9.34
N TYR A 90 -6.21 -14.40 -8.76
CA TYR A 90 -5.06 -13.53 -8.57
C TYR A 90 -4.05 -13.77 -9.70
N SER A 91 -3.68 -12.68 -10.38
CA SER A 91 -2.63 -12.67 -11.40
C SER A 91 -1.64 -11.55 -11.12
N SER A 92 -0.43 -11.69 -11.64
CA SER A 92 0.61 -10.66 -11.57
C SER A 92 0.94 -10.18 -12.97
N PHE A 93 0.90 -8.87 -13.17
CA PHE A 93 1.23 -8.23 -14.42
C PHE A 93 2.54 -7.46 -14.25
N TYR A 94 3.48 -7.71 -15.13
CA TYR A 94 4.77 -7.04 -15.12
C TYR A 94 4.73 -5.85 -16.07
N PHE A 95 5.17 -4.70 -15.57
CA PHE A 95 5.36 -3.47 -16.35
C PHE A 95 6.84 -3.15 -16.35
N ASP A 96 7.48 -3.24 -17.50
CA ASP A 96 8.86 -2.86 -17.65
C ASP A 96 9.01 -1.34 -17.79
N LEU A 97 10.26 -0.87 -17.90
CA LEU A 97 10.56 0.55 -18.04
C LEU A 97 9.96 1.15 -19.31
N GLU A 98 9.96 0.41 -20.42
CA GLU A 98 9.42 0.89 -21.69
C GLU A 98 7.90 1.07 -21.60
N ASN A 99 7.18 0.10 -21.03
CA ASN A 99 5.75 0.21 -20.77
C ASN A 99 5.44 1.43 -19.88
N LEU A 100 6.21 1.63 -18.80
CA LEU A 100 5.99 2.74 -17.87
C LEU A 100 6.26 4.11 -18.52
N GLU A 101 7.28 4.22 -19.38
CA GLU A 101 7.58 5.44 -20.14
C GLU A 101 6.49 5.73 -21.18
N GLN A 102 5.98 4.70 -21.87
CA GLN A 102 4.85 4.84 -22.77
C GLN A 102 3.58 5.29 -22.04
N LEU A 103 3.27 4.72 -20.88
CA LEU A 103 2.13 5.15 -20.06
C LEU A 103 2.23 6.62 -19.66
N LYS A 104 3.43 7.08 -19.26
CA LYS A 104 3.67 8.49 -18.97
C LYS A 104 3.48 9.37 -20.20
N LYS A 105 4.02 8.98 -21.34
CA LYS A 105 3.89 9.74 -22.59
C LYS A 105 2.41 9.89 -22.96
N ASN A 106 1.64 8.82 -22.91
CA ASN A 106 0.21 8.83 -23.23
C ASN A 106 -0.58 9.71 -22.25
N ALA A 107 -0.20 9.73 -20.97
CA ALA A 107 -0.82 10.59 -19.97
C ALA A 107 -0.58 12.11 -20.21
N LEU A 108 0.40 12.47 -21.04
CA LEU A 108 0.77 13.86 -21.34
C LEU A 108 0.37 14.28 -22.76
N GLU A 109 -0.25 13.40 -23.55
CA GLU A 109 -0.46 13.59 -24.99
C GLU A 109 -1.42 14.74 -25.33
N ASP A 110 -2.42 14.98 -24.49
CA ASP A 110 -3.41 16.05 -24.68
C ASP A 110 -2.92 17.44 -24.21
N GLY A 111 -1.74 17.50 -23.60
CA GLY A 111 -1.14 18.73 -23.07
C GLY A 111 -1.90 19.35 -21.88
N VAL A 112 -2.85 18.62 -21.27
CA VAL A 112 -3.61 19.09 -20.10
C VAL A 112 -2.73 19.05 -18.83
N LEU A 113 -1.83 18.07 -18.76
CA LEU A 113 -0.89 17.89 -17.65
C LEU A 113 0.53 18.27 -18.08
N ASP A 114 1.21 19.07 -17.27
CA ASP A 114 2.62 19.41 -17.50
C ASP A 114 3.57 18.25 -17.21
N ASN A 115 3.22 17.37 -16.27
CA ASN A 115 4.00 16.20 -15.89
C ASN A 115 3.17 15.17 -15.11
N CYS A 116 3.66 13.93 -15.03
CA CYS A 116 3.10 12.90 -14.16
C CYS A 116 4.18 11.98 -13.57
N THR A 117 3.93 11.48 -12.36
CA THR A 117 4.75 10.43 -11.75
C THR A 117 4.41 9.06 -12.34
N THR A 118 5.34 8.10 -12.21
CA THR A 118 5.08 6.71 -12.65
C THR A 118 3.90 6.11 -11.90
N PHE A 119 3.77 6.42 -10.60
CA PHE A 119 2.64 6.01 -9.78
C PHE A 119 1.32 6.51 -10.36
N GLN A 120 1.20 7.82 -10.65
CA GLN A 120 -0.02 8.40 -11.21
C GLN A 120 -0.37 7.81 -12.58
N ALA A 121 0.60 7.68 -13.49
CA ALA A 121 0.35 7.13 -14.82
C ALA A 121 -0.13 5.68 -14.76
N LEU A 122 0.50 4.85 -13.92
CA LEU A 122 0.14 3.44 -13.78
C LEU A 122 -1.21 3.24 -13.10
N THR A 123 -1.49 3.97 -12.01
CA THR A 123 -2.78 3.84 -11.30
C THR A 123 -3.94 4.37 -12.15
N ALA A 124 -3.74 5.45 -12.90
CA ALA A 124 -4.74 5.94 -13.85
C ALA A 124 -4.98 4.98 -15.01
N PHE A 125 -3.95 4.25 -15.47
CA PHE A 125 -4.11 3.19 -16.46
C PHE A 125 -4.93 2.02 -15.90
N ILE A 126 -4.57 1.52 -14.72
CA ILE A 126 -5.28 0.40 -14.06
C ILE A 126 -6.74 0.78 -13.75
N GLY A 127 -7.00 2.00 -13.29
CA GLY A 127 -8.35 2.45 -12.97
C GLY A 127 -9.28 2.62 -14.19
N ARG A 128 -8.75 2.55 -15.41
CA ARG A 128 -9.54 2.57 -16.67
C ARG A 128 -9.68 1.20 -17.33
N ALA A 129 -8.84 0.24 -16.97
CA ALA A 129 -8.83 -1.11 -17.55
C ALA A 129 -9.99 -1.94 -17.02
#